data_AF-J3MCD7-F1
#
_entry.id   AF-J3MCD7-F1
#
_cell.length_a   1.000
_cell.length_b   1.000
_cell.length_c   1.000
_cell.angle_alpha   90.00
_cell.angle_beta   90.00
_cell.angle_gamma   90.00
#
_symmetry.space_group_name_H-M   'P 1'
#
loop_
_entity.id
_entity.type
_entity.pdbx_description
1 polymer ?
#
loop_
_entity_poly.entity_id
_entity_poly.type
_entity_poly.pdbx_seq_one_letter_code
_entity_poly.pdbx_strand_id
1 'polypeptide(L)'
;MVNHAAIRPANGLDGNGGAIPLLTPYRQQAGDEQLLLELSHRVVLSPMTRCRSYGNVPQPQHAALYYSQRATSGGLLITEATGVSATAQGYP
;
A
#
# COMPACT_ATOMS: atom_id res chain seq x y z
N MET A 1 -27.13 22.72 -13.06
CA MET A 1 -27.09 21.26 -13.30
C MET A 1 -25.76 20.76 -12.77
N VAL A 2 -25.72 20.42 -11.48
CA VAL A 2 -24.50 19.92 -10.84
C VAL A 2 -24.18 18.54 -11.42
N ASN A 3 -23.05 18.43 -12.13
CA ASN A 3 -22.53 17.16 -12.59
C ASN A 3 -22.27 16.29 -11.35
N HIS A 4 -23.09 15.26 -11.20
CA HIS A 4 -22.92 14.24 -10.19
C HIS A 4 -21.53 13.63 -10.39
N ALA A 5 -20.63 13.85 -9.44
CA ALA A 5 -19.34 13.19 -9.41
C ALA A 5 -19.58 11.69 -9.61
N ALA A 6 -18.97 11.11 -10.64
CA ALA A 6 -19.02 9.68 -10.87
C ALA A 6 -18.54 9.00 -9.60
N ILE A 7 -19.47 8.38 -8.87
CA ILE A 7 -19.19 7.53 -7.72
C ILE A 7 -18.21 6.47 -8.23
N ARG A 8 -16.94 6.61 -7.85
CA ARG A 8 -15.88 5.67 -8.19
C ARG A 8 -16.35 4.28 -7.78
N PRO A 9 -16.37 3.28 -8.68
CA PRO A 9 -16.87 1.95 -8.33
C PRO A 9 -16.00 1.36 -7.21
N ALA A 10 -16.61 1.13 -6.05
CA ALA A 10 -15.97 0.51 -4.88
C ALA A 10 -15.74 -1.00 -5.06
N ASN A 11 -16.32 -1.58 -6.11
CA ASN A 11 -16.12 -2.97 -6.53
C ASN A 11 -15.15 -2.93 -7.70
N GLY A 12 -14.10 -3.75 -7.73
CA GLY A 12 -13.00 -3.76 -8.71
C GLY A 12 -13.38 -3.97 -10.19
N LEU A 13 -14.31 -3.16 -10.67
CA LEU A 13 -14.88 -3.06 -11.99
C LEU A 13 -14.44 -1.71 -12.58
N ASP A 14 -14.09 -1.71 -13.86
CA ASP A 14 -13.79 -0.50 -14.60
C ASP A 14 -15.07 0.34 -14.83
N GLY A 15 -14.92 1.51 -15.46
CA GLY A 15 -16.05 2.39 -15.79
C GLY A 15 -17.10 1.77 -16.72
N ASN A 16 -16.87 0.57 -17.23
CA ASN A 16 -17.75 -0.19 -18.12
C ASN A 16 -18.24 -1.51 -17.49
N GLY A 17 -17.99 -1.75 -16.18
CA GLY A 17 -18.42 -2.95 -15.48
C GLY A 17 -17.55 -4.20 -15.70
N GLY A 18 -16.40 -4.08 -16.37
CA GLY A 18 -15.43 -5.16 -16.59
C GLY A 18 -14.40 -5.27 -15.46
N ALA A 19 -13.78 -6.43 -15.24
CA ALA A 19 -12.79 -6.60 -14.17
C ALA A 19 -11.54 -5.74 -14.39
N ILE A 20 -11.07 -5.05 -13.33
CA ILE A 20 -9.86 -4.22 -13.42
C ILE A 20 -8.59 -5.10 -13.46
N PRO A 21 -7.74 -5.00 -14.50
CA PRO A 21 -6.52 -5.79 -14.56
C PRO A 21 -5.47 -5.32 -13.54
N LEU A 22 -4.76 -6.27 -12.92
CA LEU A 22 -3.78 -5.99 -11.86
C LEU A 22 -2.61 -5.10 -12.30
N LEU A 23 -2.21 -5.17 -13.57
CA LEU A 23 -1.07 -4.42 -14.11
C LEU A 23 -1.47 -3.04 -14.66
N THR A 24 -2.70 -2.59 -14.40
CA THR A 24 -3.11 -1.22 -14.74
C THR A 24 -2.70 -0.24 -13.65
N PRO A 25 -2.29 0.99 -14.00
CA PRO A 25 -1.99 2.02 -13.02
C PRO A 25 -3.18 2.36 -12.11
N TYR A 26 -2.86 2.87 -10.91
CA TYR A 26 -3.83 3.36 -9.93
C TYR A 26 -3.44 4.77 -9.47
N ARG A 27 -4.44 5.66 -9.39
CA ARG A 27 -4.27 7.05 -8.93
C ARG A 27 -5.30 7.39 -7.86
N GLN A 28 -4.80 7.70 -6.67
CA GLN A 28 -5.61 8.15 -5.54
C GLN A 28 -5.57 9.68 -5.46
N GLN A 29 -6.75 10.31 -5.36
CA GLN A 29 -6.90 11.74 -5.12
C GLN A 29 -7.15 11.98 -3.61
N ALA A 30 -6.53 13.01 -3.01
CA ALA A 30 -6.96 13.65 -1.77
C ALA A 30 -7.79 14.88 -2.12
N GLY A 31 -9.02 14.92 -1.61
CA GLY A 31 -9.87 16.10 -1.74
C GLY A 31 -10.08 16.50 -3.20
N ASP A 32 -10.48 17.75 -3.39
CA ASP A 32 -10.98 18.20 -4.68
C ASP A 32 -9.88 18.39 -5.74
N GLU A 33 -8.61 18.57 -5.36
CA GLU A 33 -7.59 19.07 -6.29
C GLU A 33 -6.18 18.46 -6.17
N GLN A 34 -5.91 17.49 -5.27
CA GLN A 34 -4.52 16.98 -5.08
C GLN A 34 -4.37 15.47 -5.22
N LEU A 35 -3.35 15.01 -5.95
CA LEU A 35 -3.01 13.59 -6.07
C LEU A 35 -2.29 13.12 -4.80
N LEU A 36 -2.82 12.09 -4.12
CA LEU A 36 -2.18 11.46 -2.95
C LEU A 36 -1.13 10.43 -3.33
N LEU A 37 -1.44 9.61 -4.33
CA LEU A 37 -0.66 8.41 -4.63
C LEU A 37 -0.82 8.01 -6.09
N GLU A 38 0.30 7.70 -6.74
CA GLU A 38 0.35 7.13 -8.08
C GLU A 38 1.10 5.80 -8.03
N LEU A 39 0.44 4.74 -8.49
CA LEU A 39 0.99 3.39 -8.59
C LEU A 39 1.00 2.94 -10.05
N SER A 40 2.09 2.32 -10.48
CA SER A 40 2.21 1.73 -11.82
C SER A 40 1.39 0.45 -11.97
N HIS A 41 1.07 -0.21 -10.87
CA HIS A 41 0.24 -1.42 -10.82
C HIS A 41 -0.53 -1.54 -9.51
N ARG A 42 -1.51 -2.44 -9.47
CA ARG A 42 -2.39 -2.69 -8.32
C ARG A 42 -1.94 -3.83 -7.42
N VAL A 43 -0.74 -4.38 -7.67
CA VAL A 43 -0.10 -5.37 -6.80
C VAL A 43 0.59 -4.66 -5.63
N VAL A 44 0.31 -5.08 -4.41
CA VAL A 44 0.83 -4.47 -3.17
C VAL A 44 1.40 -5.57 -2.28
N LEU A 45 2.54 -5.32 -1.63
CA LEU A 45 3.00 -6.19 -0.55
C LEU A 45 2.11 -5.96 0.69
N SER A 46 1.38 -7.00 1.08
CA SER A 46 0.58 -7.02 2.31
C SER A 46 1.44 -6.79 3.55
N PRO A 47 0.93 -6.15 4.63
CA PRO A 47 1.64 -6.12 5.91
C PRO A 47 1.87 -7.54 6.44
N MET A 48 3.13 -7.90 6.65
CA MET A 48 3.53 -9.25 7.09
C MET A 48 4.49 -9.16 8.28
N THR A 49 4.02 -9.47 9.50
CA THR A 49 4.88 -9.57 10.70
C THR A 49 5.94 -10.64 10.52
N ARG A 50 7.22 -10.29 10.73
CA ARG A 50 8.35 -11.22 10.55
C ARG A 50 9.10 -11.56 11.84
N CYS A 51 8.93 -10.78 12.91
CA CYS A 51 9.66 -10.92 14.18
C CYS A 51 11.19 -10.94 14.01
N ARG A 52 11.73 -9.95 13.27
CA ARG A 52 13.18 -9.85 12.98
C ARG A 52 13.82 -8.52 13.38
N SER A 53 13.15 -7.77 14.25
CA SER A 53 13.60 -6.48 14.77
C SER A 53 14.06 -6.63 16.22
N TYR A 54 15.37 -6.72 16.44
CA TYR A 54 15.92 -6.80 17.80
C TYR A 54 15.71 -5.47 18.54
N GLY A 55 15.15 -5.53 19.74
CA GLY A 55 14.84 -4.33 20.54
C GLY A 55 13.85 -3.38 19.85
N ASN A 56 12.95 -3.90 19.01
CA ASN A 56 12.03 -3.11 18.19
C ASN A 56 12.72 -2.17 17.17
N VAL A 57 14.01 -2.40 16.88
CA VAL A 57 14.77 -1.65 15.88
C VAL A 57 14.92 -2.49 14.61
N PRO A 58 14.46 -2.00 13.44
CA PRO A 58 14.69 -2.67 12.16
C PRO A 58 16.17 -2.86 11.88
N GLN A 59 16.58 -4.10 11.62
CA GLN A 59 17.99 -4.42 11.37
C GLN A 59 18.40 -3.97 9.96
N PRO A 60 19.40 -3.09 9.80
CA PRO A 60 19.63 -2.39 8.54
C PRO A 60 19.96 -3.33 7.38
N GLN A 61 20.75 -4.38 7.60
CA GLN A 61 21.09 -5.33 6.54
C GLN A 61 19.92 -6.25 6.18
N HIS A 62 19.13 -6.68 7.17
CA HIS A 62 18.04 -7.63 6.95
C HIS A 62 16.80 -6.94 6.38
N ALA A 63 16.32 -5.89 7.04
CA ALA A 63 15.09 -5.20 6.68
C ALA A 63 15.23 -4.50 5.32
N ALA A 64 16.34 -3.80 5.09
CA ALA A 64 16.56 -3.11 3.82
C ALA A 64 16.65 -4.09 2.65
N LEU A 65 17.39 -5.21 2.81
CA LEU A 65 17.45 -6.25 1.79
C LEU A 65 16.08 -6.90 1.52
N TYR A 66 15.31 -7.17 2.59
CA TYR A 66 14.00 -7.80 2.49
C TYR A 66 13.00 -6.95 1.68
N TYR A 67 12.91 -5.65 1.98
CA TYR A 67 12.00 -4.74 1.29
C TYR A 67 12.52 -4.36 -0.11
N SER A 68 13.83 -4.22 -0.30
CA SER A 68 14.39 -3.89 -1.62
C SER A 68 14.15 -4.98 -2.66
N GLN A 69 14.25 -6.26 -2.27
CA GLN A 69 13.94 -7.40 -3.15
C GLN A 69 12.49 -7.42 -3.64
N ARG A 70 11.58 -6.73 -2.95
CA ARG A 70 10.15 -6.66 -3.27
C ARG A 70 9.74 -5.32 -3.85
N ALA A 71 10.66 -4.36 -3.89
CA ALA A 71 10.41 -3.05 -4.44
C ALA A 71 10.37 -3.14 -5.97
N THR A 72 9.26 -2.69 -6.53
CA THR A 72 9.07 -2.50 -7.98
C THR A 72 8.91 -1.01 -8.26
N SER A 73 9.21 -0.60 -9.50
CA SER A 73 9.01 0.79 -9.90
C SER A 73 7.53 1.16 -9.82
N GLY A 74 7.21 2.22 -9.08
CA GLY A 74 5.83 2.67 -8.84
C GLY A 74 4.94 1.66 -8.09
N GLY A 75 5.54 0.71 -7.35
CA GLY A 75 4.83 -0.23 -6.49
C GLY A 75 4.62 0.29 -5.06
N LEU A 76 3.69 -0.31 -4.33
CA LEU A 76 3.44 -0.03 -2.92
C LEU A 76 3.81 -1.25 -2.08
N LEU A 77 4.57 -1.02 -1.00
CA LEU A 77 4.80 -2.01 0.05
C LEU A 77 4.25 -1.48 1.36
N ILE A 78 3.47 -2.29 2.05
CA ILE A 78 3.06 -2.01 3.43
C ILE A 78 3.99 -2.82 4.33
N THR A 79 4.64 -2.15 5.26
CA THR A 79 5.62 -2.77 6.16
C THR A 79 4.94 -3.75 7.12
N GLU A 80 5.75 -4.52 7.83
CA GLU A 80 5.28 -5.28 8.98
C GLU A 80 4.60 -4.40 10.03
N ALA A 81 3.72 -5.00 10.83
CA ALA A 81 3.08 -4.33 11.96
C ALA A 81 4.16 -3.81 12.91
N THR A 82 4.14 -2.51 13.17
CA THR A 82 5.14 -1.82 14.00
C THR A 82 4.43 -1.19 15.19
N GLY A 83 4.90 -1.51 16.41
CA GLY A 83 4.31 -0.98 17.64
C GLY A 83 4.45 0.55 17.72
N VAL A 84 3.35 1.24 17.97
CA VAL A 84 3.33 2.71 18.11
C VAL A 84 3.81 3.19 19.49
N SER A 85 3.85 2.28 20.47
CA SER A 85 4.28 2.51 21.85
C SER A 85 4.88 1.24 22.43
N ALA A 86 5.58 1.36 23.57
CA ALA A 86 6.11 0.21 24.31
C ALA A 86 5.01 -0.77 24.78
N THR A 87 3.78 -0.29 24.97
CA THR A 87 2.64 -1.11 25.41
C THR A 87 1.91 -1.81 24.26
N ALA A 88 2.22 -1.48 23.00
CA ALA A 88 1.57 -2.05 21.82
C ALA A 88 2.17 -3.41 21.37
N GLN A 89 3.19 -3.91 22.06
CA GLN A 89 3.91 -5.12 21.66
C GLN A 89 3.17 -6.38 22.11
N GLY A 90 2.74 -7.21 21.15
CA GLY A 90 2.07 -8.49 21.41
C GLY A 90 2.85 -9.72 20.92
N TYR A 91 4.00 -9.51 20.27
CA TYR A 91 4.84 -10.56 19.70
C TYR A 91 6.29 -10.36 20.15
N PRO A 92 7.09 -11.44 20.22
CA PRO A 92 8.51 -11.34 20.54
C PRO A 92 9.31 -10.59 19.47
#